data_AF-A0A9E3Z6R4-F1
#
_entry.id   AF-A0A9E3Z6R4-F1
#
_cell.length_a   1.000
_cell.length_b   1.000
_cell.length_c   1.000
_cell.angle_alpha   90.00
_cell.angle_beta   90.00
_cell.angle_gamma   90.00
#
_symmetry.space_group_name_H-M   'P 1'
#
loop_
_entity.id
_entity.type
_entity.pdbx_description
1 polymer ?
#
loop_
_entity_poly.entity_id
_entity_poly.type
_entity_poly.pdbx_seq_one_letter_code
_entity_poly.pdbx_strand_id
1 'polypeptide(L)' 'MADRLAVLPHVVEAALNHVSGHKAGVAGIYNRAVYAAEKRDALDRWAAWLMEAVGDE' A
#
# COMPACT_ATOMS: atom_id res chain seq x y z
N MET A 1 -7.01 -6.82 -6.82
CA MET A 1 -6.36 -7.34 -5.60
C MET A 1 -6.48 -6.35 -4.44
N ALA A 2 -5.91 -5.15 -4.57
CA ALA A 2 -5.94 -4.15 -3.49
C ALA A 2 -7.37 -3.76 -3.05
N ASP A 3 -8.31 -3.73 -4.00
CA ASP A 3 -9.75 -3.58 -3.78
C ASP A 3 -10.35 -4.68 -2.88
N ARG A 4 -9.88 -5.92 -3.03
CA ARG A 4 -10.31 -7.07 -2.21
C ARG A 4 -9.71 -7.07 -0.81
N LEU A 5 -8.52 -6.47 -0.65
CA LEU A 5 -7.83 -6.32 0.64
C LEU A 5 -8.21 -5.01 1.36
N ALA A 6 -9.12 -4.22 0.78
CA ALA A 6 -9.57 -2.92 1.29
C ALA A 6 -8.39 -1.95 1.58
N VAL A 7 -7.40 -1.91 0.70
CA VAL A 7 -6.24 -1.00 0.80
C VAL A 7 -6.44 0.19 -0.14
N LEU A 8 -6.26 1.41 0.39
CA LEU A 8 -6.44 2.64 -0.39
C LEU A 8 -5.32 2.81 -1.45
N PRO A 9 -5.64 3.31 -2.66
CA PRO A 9 -4.65 3.45 -3.74
C PRO A 9 -3.40 4.26 -3.35
N HIS A 10 -3.55 5.35 -2.60
CA HIS A 10 -2.42 6.18 -2.18
C HIS A 10 -1.50 5.49 -1.16
N VAL A 11 -2.02 4.52 -0.39
CA VAL A 11 -1.20 3.68 0.50
C VAL A 11 -0.39 2.69 -0.32
N VAL A 12 -0.99 2.10 -1.37
CA VAL A 12 -0.27 1.24 -2.33
C VAL A 12 0.85 2.02 -3.02
N GLU A 13 0.56 3.22 -3.53
CA GLU A 13 1.58 4.09 -4.13
C GLU A 13 2.70 4.44 -3.15
N ALA A 14 2.36 4.74 -1.89
CA ALA A 14 3.35 5.03 -0.85
C ALA A 14 4.19 3.81 -0.45
N ALA A 15 3.63 2.59 -0.52
CA ALA A 15 4.37 1.34 -0.31
C ALA A 15 5.35 1.05 -1.44
N LEU A 16 4.96 1.33 -2.69
CA LEU A 16 5.79 1.19 -3.89
C LEU A 16 6.76 2.35 -4.11
N ASN A 17 6.73 3.36 -3.24
CA ASN A 17 7.50 4.60 -3.36
C ASN A 17 7.26 5.32 -4.71
N HIS A 18 6.03 5.25 -5.24
CA HIS A 18 5.65 5.94 -6.46
C HIS A 18 5.46 7.44 -6.21
N VAL A 19 6.14 8.26 -7.02
CA VAL A 19 6.11 9.74 -6.89
C VAL A 19 5.30 10.41 -8.01
N SER A 20 4.92 9.68 -9.06
CA SER A 20 4.17 10.21 -10.22
C SER A 20 2.66 10.36 -9.99
N GLY A 21 2.10 9.78 -8.91
CA GLY A 21 0.67 9.81 -8.57
C GLY A 21 0.32 10.83 -7.48
N HIS A 22 -0.20 10.38 -6.34
CA HIS A 22 -0.66 11.22 -5.21
C HIS A 22 0.45 12.08 -4.57
N LYS A 23 1.71 11.85 -4.94
CA LYS A 23 2.89 12.63 -4.51
C LYS A 23 3.52 13.46 -5.63
N ALA A 24 2.87 13.59 -6.80
CA ALA A 24 3.39 14.36 -7.90
C ALA A 24 3.34 15.87 -7.64
N GLY A 25 4.36 16.59 -8.11
CA GLY A 25 4.41 18.05 -8.09
C GLY A 25 4.22 18.64 -6.69
N VAL A 26 3.34 19.65 -6.59
CA VAL A 26 3.07 20.38 -5.33
C VAL A 26 2.43 19.48 -4.27
N ALA A 27 1.70 18.44 -4.67
CA ALA A 27 1.13 17.48 -3.72
C ALA A 27 2.22 16.77 -2.90
N GLY A 28 3.39 16.49 -3.49
CA GLY A 28 4.53 15.91 -2.78
C GLY A 28 5.20 16.87 -1.78
N ILE A 29 5.02 18.19 -1.95
CA ILE A 29 5.49 19.20 -0.99
C ILE A 29 4.66 19.14 0.28
N TYR A 30 3.34 19.02 0.14
CA TYR A 30 2.41 18.99 1.28
C TYR A 30 2.25 17.59 1.88
N ASN A 31 2.22 16.55 1.06
CA ASN A 31 2.03 15.18 1.51
C ASN A 31 3.36 14.50 1.82
N ARG A 32 3.88 14.79 3.01
CA ARG A 32 5.07 14.12 3.59
C ARG A 32 4.70 12.92 4.47
N ALA A 33 3.44 12.50 4.46
CA ALA A 33 2.99 11.37 5.25
C ALA A 33 3.69 10.08 4.79
N VAL A 34 4.16 9.33 5.78
CA VAL A 34 4.89 8.07 5.57
C VAL A 34 3.93 6.89 5.49
N TYR A 35 2.73 7.01 6.07
CA TYR A 35 1.70 5.97 6.14
C TYR A 35 2.23 4.65 6.73
N ALA A 36 3.03 4.74 7.79
CA ALA A 36 3.74 3.58 8.31
C ALA A 36 2.79 2.49 8.82
N ALA A 37 1.72 2.87 9.53
CA ALA A 37 0.73 1.94 10.06
C ALA A 37 -0.10 1.31 8.93
N GLU A 38 -0.56 2.12 7.99
CA GLU A 38 -1.38 1.69 6.86
C GLU A 38 -0.59 0.82 5.89
N LYS A 39 0.68 1.13 5.63
CA LYS A 39 1.56 0.27 4.82
C LYS A 39 1.80 -1.08 5.49
N ARG A 40 1.99 -1.10 6.82
CA ARG A 40 2.15 -2.36 7.57
C ARG A 40 0.90 -3.23 7.43
N ASP A 41 -0.27 -2.67 7.75
CA ASP A 41 -1.55 -3.37 7.62
C ASP A 41 -1.80 -3.87 6.19
N ALA A 42 -1.49 -3.05 5.17
CA ALA A 42 -1.60 -3.47 3.77
C ALA A 42 -0.70 -4.67 3.42
N LEU A 43 0.54 -4.67 3.90
CA LEU A 43 1.50 -5.75 3.67
C LEU A 43 1.13 -7.02 4.44
N ASP A 44 0.64 -6.89 5.68
CA ASP A 44 0.19 -8.02 6.49
C ASP A 44 -1.00 -8.73 5.83
N ARG A 45 -1.98 -7.97 5.33
CA ARG A 45 -3.13 -8.51 4.57
C ARG A 45 -2.71 -9.19 3.28
N TRP A 46 -1.74 -8.61 2.56
CA TRP A 46 -1.22 -9.21 1.35
C TRP A 46 -0.48 -10.52 1.64
N ALA A 47 0.32 -10.56 2.70
CA ALA A 47 1.01 -11.78 3.14
C ALA A 47 0.01 -12.89 3.49
N ALA A 48 -1.04 -12.58 4.27
CA ALA A 48 -2.09 -13.55 4.60
C ALA A 48 -2.77 -14.11 3.32
N TRP A 49 -3.08 -13.24 2.37
CA TRP A 49 -3.66 -13.67 1.08
C TRP A 49 -2.72 -14.58 0.28
N LEU A 50 -1.40 -14.30 0.29
CA LEU A 50 -0.41 -15.14 -0.38
C LEU A 50 -0.32 -16.53 0.27
N MET A 51 -0.31 -16.60 1.60
CA MET A 51 -0.25 -17.88 2.32
C MET A 51 -1.44 -18.77 1.97
N GLU A 52 -2.64 -18.21 1.93
CA GLU A 52 -3.84 -18.93 1.46
C GLU A 52 -3.70 -19.38 0.00
N ALA A 53 -3.19 -18.51 -0.88
CA ALA A 53 -3.09 -18.79 -2.31
C ALA A 53 -2.04 -19.85 -2.66
N VAL A 54 -0.97 -19.96 -1.87
CA VAL A 54 0.11 -20.93 -2.10
C VAL A 54 -0.20 -22.29 -1.44
N GLY A 55 -1.14 -22.31 -0.48
CA GLY A 55 -1.52 -23.49 0.29
C GLY A 55 -0.51 -23.75 1.40
N ASP A 56 -0.99 -23.81 2.65
CA ASP A 56 -0.23 -24.42 3.73
C ASP A 56 -0.10 -25.93 3.42
N GLU A 57 1.13 -26.45 3.39
CA GLU A 57 1.40 -27.89 3.44
C GLU A 57 0.76 -28.54 4.68
#